data_AF-A0A259RYQ2-F1
#
_entry.id   AF-A0A259RYQ2-F1
#
_cell.length_a   1.000
_cell.length_b   1.000
_cell.length_c   1.000
_cell.angle_alpha   90.00
_cell.angle_beta   90.00
_cell.angle_gamma   90.00
#
_symmetry.space_group_name_H-M   'P 1'
#
loop_
_entity.id
_entity.type
_entity.pdbx_description
1 polymer ?
#
loop_
_entity_poly.entity_id
_entity_poly.type
_entity_poly.pdbx_seq_one_letter_code
_entity_poly.pdbx_strand_id
1 'polypeptide(L)'
;MGWGPSKDFEAGQATGNALVTIKKGDGGQQISRALYDAGVTKTSGVFYDMLVKENIATTFYPGVYKLELKMTAAAALKALNDPKNKMQNSAVIPEGLSVAETISRIAQSVDVPLADLQAAVKNPADYGVNAPSLEGWLFPALYEFPPGATAKDVVSTLVQRTRESLSAAGVPSADEQRVLTIASIIQREARAEGDFYKVSRVIQNRLDQGMKLQMDSTAQYGYGELHSGSASTSDAAQTDDNPWNTYVIDGLPKTPIANPGDKAIDAAMHPAAGSWLYFVTVNMDTGETVFSNTYEEHQKYVAQMQEWCKAHPDSGC
;
A
#
# COMPACT_ATOMS: atom_id res chain seq x y z
N MET A 1 21.66 34.97 -10.73
CA MET A 1 20.42 35.17 -9.94
C MET A 1 19.39 34.20 -10.49
N GLY A 2 19.07 33.13 -9.76
CA GLY A 2 18.20 32.06 -10.24
C GLY A 2 16.74 32.50 -10.27
N TRP A 3 16.21 32.73 -11.47
CA TRP A 3 14.78 32.91 -11.71
C TRP A 3 14.13 31.54 -11.76
N GLY A 4 13.68 31.06 -10.60
CA GLY A 4 12.88 29.85 -10.49
C GLY A 4 11.97 29.97 -9.26
N PRO A 5 10.81 29.29 -9.24
CA PRO A 5 9.94 29.29 -8.06
C PRO A 5 10.69 28.78 -6.84
N SER A 6 10.40 29.35 -5.66
CA SER A 6 11.04 28.90 -4.40
C SER A 6 10.90 27.39 -4.24
N LYS A 7 12.01 26.71 -3.97
CA LYS A 7 12.05 25.26 -3.68
C LYS A 7 11.52 24.91 -2.29
N ASP A 8 11.40 25.91 -1.41
CA ASP A 8 10.89 25.76 -0.05
C ASP A 8 9.56 26.52 0.14
N PHE A 9 8.83 26.16 1.18
CA PHE A 9 7.70 26.96 1.66
C PHE A 9 8.18 28.26 2.32
N GLU A 10 7.27 29.21 2.48
CA GLU A 10 7.55 30.43 3.22
C GLU A 10 7.27 30.24 4.71
N ALA A 11 8.03 30.92 5.57
CA ALA A 11 7.79 30.89 7.00
C ALA A 11 6.36 31.38 7.32
N GLY A 12 5.67 30.66 8.20
CA GLY A 12 4.28 30.96 8.59
C GLY A 12 3.20 30.31 7.73
N GLN A 13 3.56 29.52 6.70
CA GLN A 13 2.60 28.71 5.93
C GLN A 13 2.28 27.35 6.57
N ALA A 14 3.02 26.99 7.63
CA ALA A 14 2.86 25.71 8.31
C ALA A 14 1.46 25.59 8.94
N THR A 15 0.71 24.56 8.55
CA THR A 15 -0.67 24.35 8.98
C THR A 15 -1.02 22.86 8.98
N GLY A 16 -2.02 22.47 9.77
CA GLY A 16 -2.48 21.07 9.81
C GLY A 16 -1.44 20.12 10.41
N ASN A 17 -1.63 18.81 10.21
CA ASN A 17 -0.71 17.79 10.68
C ASN A 17 -0.41 16.78 9.56
N ALA A 18 0.81 16.27 9.57
CA ALA A 18 1.30 15.20 8.72
C ALA A 18 2.04 14.16 9.57
N LEU A 19 2.00 12.90 9.16
CA LEU A 19 2.76 11.82 9.78
C LEU A 19 3.93 11.45 8.89
N VAL A 20 5.14 11.46 9.46
CA VAL A 20 6.37 11.10 8.77
C VAL A 20 7.00 9.92 9.47
N THR A 21 7.23 8.82 8.75
CA THR A 21 7.96 7.66 9.28
C THR A 21 9.42 7.77 8.89
N ILE A 22 10.32 7.74 9.87
CA ILE A 22 11.76 7.56 9.67
C ILE A 22 12.10 6.11 9.99
N LYS A 23 12.69 5.39 9.03
CA LYS A 23 13.10 3.99 9.19
C LYS A 23 14.53 3.89 9.69
N LYS A 24 14.86 2.73 10.24
CA LYS A 24 16.24 2.41 10.60
C LYS A 24 17.11 2.41 9.34
N GLY A 25 18.16 3.23 9.34
CA GLY A 25 19.10 3.36 8.23
C GLY A 25 18.73 4.43 7.20
N ASP A 26 17.60 5.13 7.36
CA ASP A 26 17.27 6.26 6.48
C ASP A 26 18.31 7.37 6.63
N GLY A 27 18.85 7.82 5.49
CA GLY A 27 19.71 8.99 5.39
C GLY A 27 18.93 10.26 5.06
N GLY A 28 19.63 11.38 4.95
CA GLY A 28 19.00 12.68 4.68
C GLY A 28 18.17 12.73 3.40
N GLN A 29 18.55 11.98 2.36
CA GLN A 29 17.81 11.92 1.10
C GLN A 29 16.48 11.16 1.25
N GLN A 30 16.48 10.01 1.92
CA GLN A 30 15.28 9.23 2.21
C GLN A 30 14.30 10.02 3.07
N ILE A 31 14.81 10.70 4.10
CA ILE A 31 14.00 11.55 5.00
C ILE A 31 13.44 12.75 4.23
N SER A 32 14.24 13.38 3.36
CA SER A 32 13.78 14.49 2.51
C SER A 32 12.62 14.07 1.61
N ARG A 33 12.68 12.86 1.04
CA ARG A 33 11.59 12.29 0.25
C ARG A 33 10.37 11.98 1.10
N ALA A 34 10.54 11.36 2.27
CA ALA A 34 9.44 11.07 3.19
C ALA A 34 8.71 12.34 3.67
N LEU A 35 9.44 13.43 3.92
CA LEU A 35 8.88 14.74 4.27
C LEU A 35 8.04 15.32 3.12
N TYR A 36 8.53 15.19 1.88
CA TYR A 36 7.81 15.68 0.70
C TYR A 36 6.56 14.84 0.41
N ASP A 37 6.67 13.52 0.47
CA ASP A 37 5.55 12.60 0.23
C ASP A 37 4.43 12.83 1.27
N ALA A 38 4.79 13.24 2.49
CA ALA A 38 3.85 13.61 3.55
C ALA A 38 3.33 15.06 3.44
N GLY A 39 3.77 15.85 2.46
CA GLY A 39 3.38 17.26 2.27
C GLY A 39 3.99 18.23 3.29
N VAL A 40 4.98 17.78 4.06
CA VAL A 40 5.70 18.62 5.04
C VAL A 40 6.59 19.61 4.32
N THR A 41 7.33 19.18 3.30
CA THR A 41 8.22 20.03 2.51
C THR A 41 7.72 20.19 1.07
N LYS A 42 8.12 21.30 0.43
CA LYS A 42 7.57 21.68 -0.88
C LYS A 42 8.11 20.84 -2.03
N THR A 43 9.36 20.39 -1.93
CA THR A 43 10.02 19.58 -2.95
C THR A 43 10.79 18.44 -2.30
N SER A 44 10.94 17.32 -3.01
CA SER A 44 11.58 16.10 -2.50
C SER A 44 13.05 16.26 -2.10
N GLY A 45 13.75 17.27 -2.63
CA GLY A 45 15.17 17.51 -2.36
C GLY A 45 15.46 18.63 -1.35
N VAL A 46 14.49 19.50 -1.02
CA VAL A 46 14.79 20.76 -0.29
C VAL A 46 15.41 20.54 1.08
N PHE A 47 14.98 19.50 1.78
CA PHE A 47 15.50 19.19 3.11
C PHE A 47 16.94 18.66 3.03
N TYR A 48 17.20 17.73 2.10
CA TYR A 48 18.55 17.22 1.90
C TYR A 48 19.53 18.29 1.38
N ASP A 49 19.10 19.10 0.41
CA ASP A 49 19.87 20.22 -0.13
C ASP A 49 20.31 21.17 0.98
N MET A 50 19.41 21.47 1.93
CA MET A 50 19.71 22.30 3.10
C MET A 50 20.76 21.64 4.00
N LEU A 51 20.59 20.35 4.36
CA LEU A 51 21.55 19.64 5.21
C LEU A 51 22.96 19.67 4.63
N VAL A 52 23.09 19.44 3.31
CA VAL A 52 24.37 19.45 2.61
C VAL A 52 24.95 20.86 2.53
N LYS A 53 24.15 21.84 2.09
CA LYS A 53 24.60 23.22 1.88
C LYS A 53 25.07 23.89 3.17
N GLU A 54 24.39 23.61 4.28
CA GLU A 54 24.69 24.18 5.59
C GLU A 54 25.64 23.31 6.42
N ASN A 55 26.09 22.16 5.87
CA ASN A 55 26.98 21.21 6.53
C ASN A 55 26.46 20.77 7.91
N ILE A 56 25.16 20.48 8.00
CA ILE A 56 24.49 20.10 9.25
C ILE A 56 24.71 18.61 9.50
N ALA A 57 25.45 18.30 10.56
CA ALA A 57 25.53 16.95 11.12
C ALA A 57 24.39 16.76 12.14
N THR A 58 23.44 15.90 11.83
CA THR A 58 22.31 15.58 12.71
C THR A 58 22.04 14.08 12.72
N THR A 59 21.59 13.56 13.86
CA THR A 59 21.23 12.15 14.03
C THR A 59 19.72 12.03 14.03
N PHE A 60 19.19 11.30 13.05
CA PHE A 60 17.76 11.01 12.99
C PHE A 60 17.47 9.69 13.69
N TYR A 61 16.42 9.69 14.51
CA TYR A 61 15.98 8.50 15.24
C TYR A 61 14.80 7.86 14.51
N PRO A 62 14.79 6.52 14.35
CA PRO A 62 13.64 5.84 13.76
C PRO A 62 12.36 6.03 14.58
N GLY A 63 11.23 6.13 13.90
CA GLY A 63 9.90 6.28 14.50
C GLY A 63 8.93 7.08 13.64
N VAL A 64 7.73 7.31 14.19
CA VAL A 64 6.69 8.12 13.56
C VAL A 64 6.71 9.52 14.18
N TYR A 65 6.72 10.54 13.34
CA TYR A 65 6.76 11.94 13.72
C TYR A 65 5.49 12.65 13.28
N LYS A 66 4.85 13.37 14.19
CA LYS A 66 3.75 14.28 13.89
C LYS A 66 4.33 15.67 13.63
N LEU A 67 4.28 16.08 12.37
CA LEU A 67 4.79 17.37 11.89
C LEU A 67 3.65 18.22 11.31
N GLU A 68 3.93 19.48 11.00
CA GLU A 68 2.96 20.34 10.31
C GLU A 68 3.12 20.18 8.78
N LEU A 69 2.04 20.40 8.02
CA LEU A 69 2.17 20.50 6.57
C LEU A 69 2.82 21.83 6.22
N LYS A 70 3.46 21.92 5.05
CA LYS A 70 4.01 23.17 4.50
C LYS A 70 5.04 23.87 5.39
N MET A 71 5.87 23.09 6.07
CA MET A 71 7.01 23.61 6.84
C MET A 71 8.16 24.00 5.90
N THR A 72 8.97 24.96 6.34
CA THR A 72 10.29 25.16 5.75
C THR A 72 11.20 23.98 6.09
N ALA A 73 12.23 23.72 5.29
CA ALA A 73 13.21 22.66 5.57
C ALA A 73 13.86 22.83 6.96
N ALA A 74 14.16 24.07 7.35
CA ALA A 74 14.73 24.40 8.66
C ALA A 74 13.74 24.13 9.81
N ALA A 75 12.46 24.46 9.62
CA ALA A 75 11.42 24.17 10.61
C ALA A 75 11.19 22.66 10.75
N ALA A 76 11.20 21.91 9.63
CA ALA A 76 11.10 20.46 9.64
C ALA A 76 12.27 19.82 10.40
N LEU A 77 13.51 20.30 10.21
CA LEU A 77 14.67 19.81 10.95
C LEU A 77 14.53 20.06 12.46
N LYS A 78 14.10 21.27 12.85
CA LYS A 78 13.86 21.61 14.25
C LYS A 78 12.81 20.69 14.86
N ALA A 79 11.73 20.42 14.13
CA ALA A 79 10.63 19.59 14.61
C ALA A 79 11.01 18.09 14.69
N LEU A 80 11.81 17.57 13.77
CA LEU A 80 12.35 16.20 13.82
C LEU A 80 13.29 15.99 15.02
N ASN A 81 13.99 17.04 15.43
CA ASN A 81 14.88 17.01 16.60
C ASN A 81 14.15 17.28 17.92
N ASP A 82 12.87 17.64 17.90
CA ASP A 82 12.05 17.79 19.11
C ASP A 82 11.40 16.45 19.47
N PRO A 83 11.77 15.82 20.61
CA PRO A 83 11.19 14.54 21.04
C PRO A 83 9.67 14.58 21.21
N LYS A 84 9.06 15.75 21.42
CA LYS A 84 7.60 15.90 21.57
C LYS A 84 6.84 15.56 20.28
N ASN A 85 7.49 15.71 19.13
CA ASN A 85 6.87 15.39 17.84
C ASN A 85 6.98 13.91 17.49
N LYS A 86 7.83 13.15 18.21
CA LYS A 86 7.97 11.71 18.01
C LYS A 86 6.86 10.97 18.78
N MET A 87 6.03 10.26 18.04
CA MET A 87 5.07 9.32 18.60
C MET A 87 5.82 8.09 19.11
N GLN A 88 5.65 7.79 20.41
CA GLN A 88 6.33 6.65 21.03
C GLN A 88 5.62 5.36 20.63
N ASN A 89 6.40 4.29 20.43
CA ASN A 89 5.91 2.93 20.20
C ASN A 89 4.78 2.86 19.16
N SER A 90 4.97 3.55 18.03
CA SER A 90 3.94 3.75 17.02
C SER A 90 4.42 3.31 15.65
N ALA A 91 3.51 2.76 14.84
CA ALA A 91 3.79 2.33 13.47
C ALA A 91 2.67 2.79 12.52
N VAL A 92 3.06 3.38 11.39
CA VAL A 92 2.14 3.59 10.26
C VAL A 92 2.22 2.38 9.35
N ILE A 93 1.10 1.72 9.09
CA ILE A 93 0.97 0.60 8.17
C ILE A 93 0.16 1.07 6.95
N PRO A 94 0.78 1.18 5.76
CA PRO A 94 0.06 1.49 4.53
C PRO A 94 -0.77 0.31 4.07
N GLU A 95 -1.71 0.64 3.20
CA GLU A 95 -2.48 -0.33 2.42
C GLU A 95 -1.57 -1.05 1.41
N GLY A 96 -1.97 -2.25 1.01
CA GLY A 96 -1.28 -3.01 -0.01
C GLY A 96 0.00 -3.72 0.48
N LEU A 97 0.24 -3.85 1.78
CA LEU A 97 1.32 -4.68 2.34
C LEU A 97 0.87 -6.11 2.60
N SER A 98 1.78 -7.06 2.39
CA SER A 98 1.64 -8.42 2.91
C SER A 98 1.81 -8.47 4.44
N VAL A 99 1.47 -9.61 5.05
CA VAL A 99 1.77 -9.85 6.48
C VAL A 99 3.25 -9.71 6.78
N ALA A 100 4.11 -10.27 5.92
CA ALA A 100 5.56 -10.25 6.12
C ALA A 100 6.13 -8.82 6.10
N GLU A 101 5.65 -8.00 5.18
CA GLU A 101 6.03 -6.57 5.12
C GLU A 101 5.49 -5.80 6.31
N THR A 102 4.24 -6.06 6.70
CA THR A 102 3.57 -5.41 7.84
C THR A 102 4.35 -5.63 9.12
N ILE A 103 4.66 -6.88 9.48
CA ILE A 103 5.42 -7.17 10.71
C ILE A 103 6.86 -6.64 10.66
N SER A 104 7.49 -6.66 9.48
CA SER A 104 8.83 -6.11 9.28
C SER A 104 8.85 -4.59 9.48
N ARG A 105 7.78 -3.90 9.08
CA ARG A 105 7.63 -2.46 9.28
C ARG A 105 7.34 -2.12 10.74
N ILE A 106 6.49 -2.88 11.42
CA ILE A 106 6.21 -2.71 12.86
C ILE A 106 7.50 -2.81 13.67
N ALA A 107 8.29 -3.85 13.44
CA ALA A 107 9.55 -4.11 14.15
C ALA A 107 10.62 -3.00 13.99
N GLN A 108 10.45 -2.07 13.03
CA GLN A 108 11.37 -0.92 12.86
C GLN A 108 11.06 0.24 13.82
N SER A 109 9.88 0.28 14.41
CA SER A 109 9.35 1.47 15.13
C SER A 109 8.68 1.15 16.46
N VAL A 110 8.29 -0.10 16.67
CA VAL A 110 7.69 -0.62 17.90
C VAL A 110 8.71 -1.51 18.61
N ASP A 111 8.76 -1.45 19.93
CA ASP A 111 9.71 -2.22 20.76
C ASP A 111 9.27 -3.69 20.92
N VAL A 112 9.10 -4.37 19.79
CA VAL A 112 8.76 -5.80 19.69
C VAL A 112 9.69 -6.45 18.66
N PRO A 113 10.44 -7.50 19.04
CA PRO A 113 11.31 -8.20 18.11
C PRO A 113 10.56 -8.79 16.92
N LEU A 114 11.15 -8.69 15.72
CA LEU A 114 10.58 -9.27 14.50
C LEU A 114 10.31 -10.77 14.63
N ALA A 115 11.19 -11.51 15.31
CA ALA A 115 11.02 -12.95 15.53
C ALA A 115 9.75 -13.28 16.32
N ASP A 116 9.39 -12.44 17.28
CA ASP A 116 8.18 -12.62 18.09
C ASP A 116 6.92 -12.31 17.27
N LEU A 117 6.96 -11.28 16.42
CA LEU A 117 5.87 -10.99 15.48
C LEU A 117 5.71 -12.11 14.44
N GLN A 118 6.81 -12.62 13.91
CA GLN A 118 6.80 -13.78 13.00
C GLN A 118 6.22 -15.02 13.66
N ALA A 119 6.47 -15.24 14.96
CA ALA A 119 5.84 -16.32 15.70
C ALA A 119 4.34 -16.06 15.93
N ALA A 120 3.98 -14.82 16.28
CA ALA A 120 2.61 -14.42 16.58
C ALA A 120 1.65 -14.55 15.38
N VAL A 121 2.11 -14.33 14.14
CA VAL A 121 1.24 -14.40 12.96
C VAL A 121 1.03 -15.81 12.39
N LYS A 122 1.71 -16.84 12.92
CA LYS A 122 1.65 -18.21 12.37
C LYS A 122 0.30 -18.89 12.54
N ASN A 123 -0.45 -18.56 13.60
CA ASN A 123 -1.68 -19.23 13.97
C ASN A 123 -2.86 -18.23 13.94
N PRO A 124 -3.58 -18.08 12.82
CA PRO A 124 -4.73 -17.18 12.72
C PRO A 124 -5.83 -17.46 13.76
N ALA A 125 -5.99 -18.72 14.16
CA ALA A 125 -6.95 -19.16 15.16
C ALA A 125 -6.74 -18.51 16.53
N ASP A 126 -5.51 -18.12 16.88
CA ASP A 126 -5.20 -17.39 18.13
C ASP A 126 -5.94 -16.04 18.21
N TYR A 127 -6.38 -15.50 17.06
CA TYR A 127 -7.10 -14.23 16.93
C TYR A 127 -8.56 -14.43 16.49
N GLY A 128 -9.05 -15.68 16.51
CA GLY A 128 -10.39 -16.06 16.05
C GLY A 128 -10.58 -15.98 14.54
N VAL A 129 -9.49 -15.96 13.76
CA VAL A 129 -9.56 -15.94 12.30
C VAL A 129 -9.58 -17.38 11.77
N ASN A 130 -10.66 -17.74 11.07
CA ASN A 130 -10.81 -19.05 10.43
C ASN A 130 -10.32 -18.99 8.97
N ALA A 131 -9.00 -18.88 8.79
CA ALA A 131 -8.35 -18.80 7.49
C ALA A 131 -6.97 -19.48 7.51
N PRO A 132 -6.39 -19.83 6.35
CA PRO A 132 -5.06 -20.44 6.29
C PRO A 132 -3.91 -19.54 6.79
N SER A 133 -4.10 -18.21 6.79
CA SER A 133 -3.11 -17.23 7.23
C SER A 133 -3.81 -15.94 7.70
N LEU A 134 -3.04 -15.01 8.27
CA LEU A 134 -3.48 -13.63 8.56
C LEU A 134 -3.29 -12.68 7.36
N GLU A 135 -3.05 -13.20 6.15
CA GLU A 135 -2.95 -12.34 4.97
C GLU A 135 -4.27 -11.61 4.75
N GLY A 136 -4.22 -10.29 4.55
CA GLY A 136 -5.39 -9.42 4.54
C GLY A 136 -5.98 -9.03 5.90
N TRP A 137 -5.56 -9.67 7.01
CA TRP A 137 -6.12 -9.45 8.35
C TRP A 137 -5.37 -8.42 9.19
N LEU A 138 -4.32 -7.80 8.65
CA LEU A 138 -3.51 -6.82 9.37
C LEU A 138 -3.82 -5.41 8.83
N PHE A 139 -4.89 -4.79 9.36
CA PHE A 139 -5.48 -3.59 8.79
C PHE A 139 -4.47 -2.42 8.67
N PRO A 140 -4.46 -1.69 7.54
CA PRO A 140 -3.60 -0.52 7.34
C PRO A 140 -4.10 0.69 8.14
N ALA A 141 -3.32 1.16 9.10
CA ALA A 141 -3.59 2.37 9.86
C ALA A 141 -2.33 2.89 10.56
N LEU A 142 -2.45 4.04 11.24
CA LEU A 142 -1.53 4.41 12.30
C LEU A 142 -1.94 3.66 13.58
N TYR A 143 -0.97 3.00 14.21
CA TYR A 143 -1.12 2.37 15.51
C TYR A 143 -0.16 2.98 16.51
N GLU A 144 -0.63 3.12 17.75
CA GLU A 144 0.17 3.43 18.93
C GLU A 144 -0.05 2.30 19.94
N PHE A 145 1.05 1.73 20.43
CA PHE A 145 1.00 0.61 21.36
C PHE A 145 1.47 1.04 22.75
N PRO A 146 0.83 0.56 23.83
CA PRO A 146 1.31 0.85 25.18
C PRO A 146 2.73 0.28 25.39
N PRO A 147 3.55 0.88 26.27
CA PRO A 147 4.84 0.32 26.63
C PRO A 147 4.71 -1.13 27.11
N GLY A 148 5.57 -2.02 26.61
CA GLY A 148 5.54 -3.44 26.95
C GLY A 148 4.47 -4.26 26.24
N ALA A 149 3.79 -3.72 25.22
CA ALA A 149 2.90 -4.50 24.36
C ALA A 149 3.61 -5.72 23.78
N THR A 150 2.98 -6.89 23.85
CA THR A 150 3.54 -8.12 23.30
C THR A 150 3.27 -8.22 21.79
N ALA A 151 3.98 -9.10 21.09
CA ALA A 151 3.69 -9.41 19.69
C ALA A 151 2.25 -9.87 19.46
N LYS A 152 1.66 -10.60 20.42
CA LYS A 152 0.25 -11.00 20.36
C LYS A 152 -0.71 -9.82 20.50
N ASP A 153 -0.41 -8.87 21.39
CA ASP A 153 -1.23 -7.65 21.55
C ASP A 153 -1.22 -6.82 20.28
N VAL A 154 -0.05 -6.67 19.65
CA VAL A 154 0.12 -5.99 18.36
C VAL A 154 -0.75 -6.66 17.30
N VAL A 155 -0.58 -7.96 17.05
CA VAL A 155 -1.34 -8.67 16.00
C VAL A 155 -2.84 -8.65 16.30
N SER A 156 -3.24 -8.85 17.56
CA SER A 156 -4.64 -8.78 17.99
C SER A 156 -5.27 -7.42 17.68
N THR A 157 -4.53 -6.33 17.93
CA THR A 157 -5.00 -4.96 17.63
C THR A 157 -5.27 -4.77 16.15
N LEU A 158 -4.34 -5.21 15.28
CA LEU A 158 -4.51 -5.10 13.83
C LEU A 158 -5.68 -5.96 13.32
N VAL A 159 -5.84 -7.18 13.84
CA VAL A 159 -6.96 -8.07 13.48
C VAL A 159 -8.30 -7.49 13.92
N GLN A 160 -8.38 -6.92 15.13
CA GLN A 160 -9.59 -6.27 15.62
C GLN A 160 -9.97 -5.07 14.77
N ARG A 161 -8.99 -4.22 14.41
CA ARG A 161 -9.23 -3.09 13.50
C ARG A 161 -9.73 -3.53 12.13
N THR A 162 -9.27 -4.68 11.61
CA THR A 162 -9.81 -5.28 10.38
C THR A 162 -11.29 -5.63 10.54
N ARG A 163 -11.66 -6.28 11.65
CA ARG A 163 -13.08 -6.63 11.92
C ARG A 163 -13.96 -5.39 12.07
N GLU A 164 -13.45 -4.32 12.69
CA GLU A 164 -14.18 -3.05 12.77
C GLU A 164 -14.46 -2.49 11.36
N SER A 165 -13.48 -2.52 10.46
CA SER A 165 -13.65 -2.10 9.07
C SER A 165 -14.68 -2.96 8.33
N LEU A 166 -14.55 -4.29 8.41
CA LEU A 166 -15.49 -5.24 7.81
C LEU A 166 -16.92 -5.04 8.33
N SER A 167 -17.07 -4.88 9.65
CA SER A 167 -18.38 -4.61 10.26
C SER A 167 -18.96 -3.27 9.82
N ALA A 168 -18.15 -2.23 9.68
CA ALA A 168 -18.59 -0.92 9.21
C ALA A 168 -19.06 -0.96 7.74
N ALA A 169 -18.40 -1.78 6.92
CA ALA A 169 -18.80 -2.05 5.53
C ALA A 169 -19.98 -3.03 5.40
N GLY A 170 -20.51 -3.57 6.51
CA GLY A 170 -21.64 -4.49 6.52
C GLY A 170 -21.30 -5.90 6.03
N VAL A 171 -20.03 -6.31 6.08
CA VAL A 171 -19.58 -7.64 5.67
C VAL A 171 -20.11 -8.69 6.66
N PRO A 172 -20.85 -9.72 6.19
CA PRO A 172 -21.26 -10.83 7.05
C PRO A 172 -20.03 -11.60 7.56
N SER A 173 -20.05 -12.03 8.83
CA SER A 173 -18.91 -12.75 9.42
C SER A 173 -18.52 -14.03 8.68
N ALA A 174 -19.47 -14.67 7.99
CA ALA A 174 -19.22 -15.86 7.18
C ALA A 174 -18.45 -15.55 5.87
N ASP A 175 -18.47 -14.30 5.42
CA ASP A 175 -17.91 -13.85 4.14
C ASP A 175 -16.62 -13.02 4.30
N GLU A 176 -16.18 -12.74 5.52
CA GLU A 176 -15.00 -11.89 5.82
C GLU A 176 -13.77 -12.30 4.99
N GLN A 177 -13.44 -13.59 4.98
CA GLN A 177 -12.30 -14.09 4.23
C GLN A 177 -12.45 -13.88 2.71
N ARG A 178 -13.65 -14.14 2.16
CA ARG A 178 -13.92 -13.97 0.72
C ARG A 178 -13.81 -12.50 0.33
N VAL A 179 -14.40 -11.60 1.13
CA VAL A 179 -14.38 -10.16 0.89
C VAL A 179 -12.96 -9.62 1.01
N LEU A 180 -12.19 -10.01 2.03
CA LEU A 180 -10.78 -9.63 2.14
C LEU A 180 -9.95 -10.12 0.96
N THR A 181 -10.23 -11.32 0.43
CA THR A 181 -9.52 -11.81 -0.77
C THR A 181 -9.78 -10.89 -1.96
N ILE A 182 -11.05 -10.57 -2.24
CA ILE A 182 -11.42 -9.67 -3.34
C ILE A 182 -10.85 -8.26 -3.12
N ALA A 183 -11.00 -7.72 -1.92
CA ALA A 183 -10.50 -6.40 -1.56
C ALA A 183 -8.97 -6.29 -1.71
N SER A 184 -8.22 -7.33 -1.36
CA SER A 184 -6.76 -7.34 -1.53
C SER A 184 -6.33 -7.32 -3.00
N ILE A 185 -7.09 -7.94 -3.90
CA ILE A 185 -6.87 -7.87 -5.35
C ILE A 185 -7.16 -6.45 -5.83
N ILE A 186 -8.33 -5.89 -5.47
CA ILE A 186 -8.72 -4.51 -5.83
C ILE A 186 -7.64 -3.51 -5.41
N GLN A 187 -7.16 -3.63 -4.16
CA GLN A 187 -6.13 -2.76 -3.60
C GLN A 187 -4.82 -2.78 -4.39
N ARG A 188 -4.48 -3.92 -5.00
CA ARG A 188 -3.25 -4.09 -5.79
C ARG A 188 -3.42 -3.73 -7.27
N GLU A 189 -4.61 -3.92 -7.82
CA GLU A 189 -4.89 -3.70 -9.25
C GLU A 189 -5.19 -2.23 -9.58
N ALA A 190 -5.90 -1.53 -8.69
CA ALA A 190 -6.36 -0.17 -8.98
C ALA A 190 -5.45 0.90 -8.36
N ARG A 191 -4.96 1.81 -9.20
CA ARG A 191 -4.22 3.02 -8.74
C ARG A 191 -5.18 4.14 -8.34
N ALA A 192 -6.20 4.36 -9.16
CA ALA A 192 -7.20 5.38 -8.91
C ALA A 192 -8.33 4.79 -8.06
N GLU A 193 -8.60 5.43 -6.92
CA GLU A 193 -9.68 5.02 -6.03
C GLU A 193 -11.06 4.96 -6.72
N GLY A 194 -11.28 5.76 -7.78
CA GLY A 194 -12.51 5.74 -8.57
C GLY A 194 -12.72 4.45 -9.37
N ASP A 195 -11.65 3.68 -9.63
CA ASP A 195 -11.70 2.45 -10.41
C ASP A 195 -11.88 1.20 -9.55
N PHE A 196 -11.77 1.31 -8.22
CA PHE A 196 -11.91 0.19 -7.28
C PHE A 196 -13.23 -0.56 -7.50
N TYR A 197 -14.34 0.17 -7.61
CA TYR A 197 -15.67 -0.38 -7.80
C TYR A 197 -15.86 -1.03 -9.19
N LYS A 198 -15.15 -0.55 -10.21
CA LYS A 198 -15.18 -1.15 -11.55
C LYS A 198 -14.32 -2.40 -11.62
N VAL A 199 -13.14 -2.41 -10.98
CA VAL A 199 -12.31 -3.62 -10.84
C VAL A 199 -13.09 -4.69 -10.08
N SER A 200 -13.76 -4.31 -8.99
CA SER A 200 -14.69 -5.20 -8.28
C SER A 200 -15.77 -5.79 -9.21
N ARG A 201 -16.36 -4.95 -10.08
CA ARG A 201 -17.32 -5.42 -11.10
C ARG A 201 -16.70 -6.41 -12.08
N VAL A 202 -15.49 -6.17 -12.57
CA VAL A 202 -14.79 -7.11 -13.46
C VAL A 202 -14.55 -8.46 -12.78
N ILE A 203 -14.07 -8.45 -11.54
CA ILE A 203 -13.89 -9.67 -10.73
C ILE A 203 -15.21 -10.43 -10.64
N GLN A 204 -16.29 -9.75 -10.25
CA GLN A 204 -17.60 -10.38 -10.09
C GLN A 204 -18.13 -10.96 -11.42
N ASN A 205 -18.07 -10.18 -12.51
CA ASN A 205 -18.54 -10.62 -13.82
C ASN A 205 -17.76 -11.84 -14.33
N ARG A 206 -16.44 -11.89 -14.10
CA ARG A 206 -15.63 -13.05 -14.47
C ARG A 206 -15.97 -14.29 -13.64
N LEU A 207 -16.13 -14.14 -12.32
CA LEU A 207 -16.54 -15.24 -11.45
C LEU A 207 -17.90 -15.80 -11.87
N ASP A 208 -18.87 -14.94 -12.16
CA ASP A 208 -20.22 -15.34 -12.58
C ASP A 208 -20.25 -16.07 -13.93
N GLN A 209 -19.27 -15.79 -14.80
CA GLN A 209 -19.11 -16.45 -16.11
C GLN A 209 -18.16 -17.65 -16.08
N GLY A 210 -17.62 -18.01 -14.91
CA GLY A 210 -16.62 -19.09 -14.80
C GLY A 210 -15.31 -18.78 -15.53
N MET A 211 -14.99 -17.50 -15.73
CA MET A 211 -13.73 -17.05 -16.31
C MET A 211 -12.66 -16.98 -15.22
N LYS A 212 -11.42 -17.35 -15.57
CA LYS A 212 -10.25 -17.11 -14.73
C LYS A 212 -10.07 -15.61 -14.50
N LEU A 213 -9.64 -15.20 -13.30
CA LEU A 213 -9.50 -13.78 -12.98
C LEU A 213 -8.33 -13.13 -13.72
N GLN A 214 -7.21 -13.86 -13.90
CA GLN A 214 -6.01 -13.40 -14.62
C GLN A 214 -5.52 -12.03 -14.13
N MET A 215 -5.34 -11.91 -12.81
CA MET A 215 -4.89 -10.70 -12.13
C MET A 215 -3.38 -10.79 -11.91
N ASP A 216 -2.63 -9.85 -12.49
CA ASP A 216 -1.17 -9.80 -12.42
C ASP A 216 -0.67 -9.82 -10.97
N SER A 217 -1.33 -9.06 -10.09
CA SER A 217 -0.99 -8.99 -8.66
C SER A 217 -1.02 -10.35 -7.95
N THR A 218 -1.91 -11.24 -8.37
CA THR A 218 -2.05 -12.59 -7.78
C THR A 218 -0.95 -13.56 -8.25
N ALA A 219 -0.55 -13.46 -9.52
CA ALA A 219 0.56 -14.22 -10.08
C ALA A 219 1.89 -13.77 -9.45
N GLN A 220 2.10 -12.45 -9.36
CA GLN A 220 3.27 -11.87 -8.71
C GLN A 220 3.36 -12.24 -7.23
N TYR A 221 2.23 -12.28 -6.49
CA TYR A 221 2.24 -12.72 -5.09
C TYR A 221 2.69 -14.18 -4.98
N GLY A 222 2.08 -15.08 -5.76
CA GLY A 222 2.39 -16.51 -5.72
C GLY A 222 3.84 -16.83 -6.09
N TYR A 223 4.40 -16.11 -7.07
CA TYR A 223 5.76 -16.32 -7.56
C TYR A 223 6.83 -15.56 -6.75
N GLY A 224 6.44 -14.59 -5.91
CA GLY A 224 7.37 -13.77 -5.12
C GLY A 224 7.95 -12.57 -5.88
N GLU A 225 7.23 -12.05 -6.88
CA GLU A 225 7.64 -10.95 -7.76
C GLU A 225 6.98 -9.60 -7.46
N LEU A 226 6.14 -9.50 -6.41
CA LEU A 226 5.40 -8.28 -6.04
C LEU A 226 6.23 -6.99 -5.89
N HIS A 227 7.56 -7.10 -5.70
CA HIS A 227 8.47 -5.98 -5.52
C HIS A 227 9.56 -5.89 -6.59
N SER A 228 9.38 -6.57 -7.72
CA SER A 228 10.32 -6.52 -8.85
C SER A 228 10.41 -5.12 -9.49
N GLY A 229 9.46 -4.23 -9.17
CA GLY A 229 9.43 -2.86 -9.68
C GLY A 229 8.89 -2.72 -11.10
N SER A 230 8.47 -3.83 -11.71
CA SER A 230 7.87 -3.89 -13.03
C SER A 230 6.34 -3.83 -12.93
N ALA A 231 5.69 -3.04 -13.78
CA ALA A 231 4.25 -3.12 -13.97
C ALA A 231 3.84 -4.40 -14.73
N SER A 232 4.77 -5.04 -15.44
CA SER A 232 4.54 -6.31 -16.14
C SER A 232 4.87 -7.51 -15.25
N THR A 233 4.02 -8.53 -15.30
CA THR A 233 4.29 -9.84 -14.71
C THR A 233 5.12 -10.67 -15.67
N SER A 234 6.11 -11.41 -15.13
CA SER A 234 6.92 -12.31 -15.96
C SER A 234 6.10 -13.48 -16.52
N ASP A 235 6.49 -13.99 -17.67
CA ASP A 235 5.89 -15.22 -18.25
C ASP A 235 5.96 -16.39 -17.28
N ALA A 236 7.04 -16.46 -16.48
CA ALA A 236 7.21 -17.47 -15.45
C ALA A 236 6.14 -17.33 -14.36
N ALA A 237 5.92 -16.13 -13.83
CA ALA A 237 4.90 -15.89 -12.83
C ALA A 237 3.47 -16.15 -13.36
N GLN A 238 3.18 -15.85 -14.64
CA GLN A 238 1.87 -16.12 -15.23
C GLN A 238 1.58 -17.61 -15.44
N THR A 239 2.62 -18.45 -15.58
CA THR A 239 2.48 -19.88 -15.86
C THR A 239 2.79 -20.79 -14.66
N ASP A 240 3.31 -20.23 -13.57
CA ASP A 240 3.64 -20.98 -12.36
C ASP A 240 2.39 -21.58 -11.70
N ASP A 241 2.42 -22.88 -11.45
CA ASP A 241 1.30 -23.63 -10.87
C ASP A 241 1.32 -23.51 -9.33
N ASN A 242 0.63 -22.48 -8.85
CA ASN A 242 0.51 -22.19 -7.43
C ASN A 242 -0.92 -21.73 -7.08
N PRO A 243 -1.34 -21.82 -5.80
CA PRO A 243 -2.73 -21.59 -5.41
C PRO A 243 -3.14 -20.11 -5.33
N TRP A 244 -2.27 -19.18 -5.72
CA TRP A 244 -2.59 -17.76 -5.87
C TRP A 244 -2.70 -17.33 -7.33
N ASN A 245 -2.01 -17.99 -8.25
CA ASN A 245 -1.93 -17.57 -9.64
C ASN A 245 -3.28 -17.74 -10.37
N THR A 246 -4.04 -16.65 -10.48
CA THR A 246 -5.35 -16.64 -11.14
C THR A 246 -5.30 -16.70 -12.67
N TYR A 247 -4.12 -16.89 -13.27
CA TYR A 247 -3.99 -17.30 -14.68
C TYR A 247 -4.18 -18.80 -14.86
N VAL A 248 -3.86 -19.59 -13.84
CA VAL A 248 -3.89 -21.06 -13.92
C VAL A 248 -5.03 -21.67 -13.10
N ILE A 249 -5.40 -21.08 -11.97
CA ILE A 249 -6.52 -21.56 -11.14
C ILE A 249 -7.88 -20.98 -11.59
N ASP A 250 -8.96 -21.64 -11.19
CA ASP A 250 -10.32 -21.09 -11.30
C ASP A 250 -10.74 -20.39 -10.01
N GLY A 251 -11.52 -19.32 -10.12
CA GLY A 251 -12.05 -18.60 -8.97
C GLY A 251 -11.02 -17.69 -8.27
N LEU A 252 -11.16 -17.58 -6.95
CA LEU A 252 -10.33 -16.71 -6.11
C LEU A 252 -9.04 -17.41 -5.65
N PRO A 253 -7.95 -16.66 -5.40
CA PRO A 253 -6.74 -17.21 -4.81
C PRO A 253 -7.00 -17.74 -3.39
N LYS A 254 -6.12 -18.64 -2.93
CA LYS A 254 -6.25 -19.35 -1.64
C LYS A 254 -6.32 -18.42 -0.43
N THR A 255 -5.67 -17.26 -0.48
CA THR A 255 -5.72 -16.22 0.55
C THR A 255 -5.77 -14.85 -0.11
N PRO A 256 -6.05 -13.77 0.65
CA PRO A 256 -5.68 -12.42 0.25
C PRO A 256 -4.20 -12.34 -0.13
N ILE A 257 -3.80 -11.28 -0.83
CA ILE A 257 -2.42 -11.03 -1.28
C ILE A 257 -1.81 -9.75 -0.69
N ALA A 258 -2.59 -9.00 0.09
CA ALA A 258 -2.20 -7.77 0.76
C ALA A 258 -3.26 -7.34 1.78
N ASN A 259 -2.96 -6.34 2.61
CA ASN A 259 -3.92 -5.69 3.49
C ASN A 259 -4.75 -4.61 2.73
N PRO A 260 -6.07 -4.79 2.59
CA PRO A 260 -6.92 -3.79 1.96
C PRO A 260 -7.27 -2.64 2.92
N GLY A 261 -7.46 -1.44 2.38
CA GLY A 261 -8.07 -0.32 3.10
C GLY A 261 -9.60 -0.36 3.09
N ASP A 262 -10.21 0.56 3.83
CA ASP A 262 -11.67 0.68 3.96
C ASP A 262 -12.37 0.76 2.58
N LYS A 263 -11.77 1.50 1.63
CA LYS A 263 -12.35 1.68 0.29
C LYS A 263 -12.32 0.42 -0.58
N ALA A 264 -11.27 -0.39 -0.46
CA ALA A 264 -11.20 -1.66 -1.18
C ALA A 264 -12.19 -2.67 -0.61
N ILE A 265 -12.37 -2.68 0.72
CA ILE A 265 -13.39 -3.49 1.40
C ILE A 265 -14.79 -3.07 0.94
N ASP A 266 -15.08 -1.77 0.93
CA ASP A 266 -16.37 -1.26 0.45
C ASP A 266 -16.61 -1.60 -1.03
N ALA A 267 -15.61 -1.41 -1.88
CA ALA A 267 -15.73 -1.75 -3.30
C ALA A 267 -15.97 -3.24 -3.55
N ALA A 268 -15.37 -4.13 -2.74
CA ALA A 268 -15.61 -5.57 -2.81
C ALA A 268 -17.07 -5.94 -2.49
N MET A 269 -17.73 -5.18 -1.62
CA MET A 269 -19.15 -5.35 -1.28
C MET A 269 -20.10 -4.69 -2.28
N HIS A 270 -19.66 -3.59 -2.90
CA HIS A 270 -20.52 -2.70 -3.69
C HIS A 270 -20.02 -2.49 -5.14
N PRO A 271 -19.84 -3.55 -5.95
CA PRO A 271 -19.31 -3.41 -7.31
C PRO A 271 -20.17 -2.46 -8.18
N ALA A 272 -19.53 -1.53 -8.88
CA ALA A 272 -20.19 -0.56 -9.77
C ALA A 272 -21.04 -1.28 -10.83
N ALA A 273 -22.16 -0.72 -11.25
CA ALA A 273 -22.96 -1.32 -12.33
C ALA A 273 -22.17 -1.31 -13.66
N GLY A 274 -22.14 -2.45 -14.36
CA GLY A 274 -21.50 -2.56 -15.66
C GLY A 274 -21.23 -4.01 -16.09
N SER A 275 -20.93 -4.20 -17.36
CA SER A 275 -20.68 -5.52 -17.98
C SER A 275 -19.21 -5.79 -18.28
N TRP A 276 -18.30 -4.94 -17.82
CA TRP A 276 -16.88 -5.04 -18.15
C TRP A 276 -16.28 -6.37 -17.71
N LEU A 277 -15.41 -6.90 -18.55
CA LEU A 277 -14.66 -8.14 -18.33
C LEU A 277 -13.15 -7.92 -18.35
N TYR A 278 -12.70 -6.77 -18.82
CA TYR A 278 -11.29 -6.46 -18.98
C TYR A 278 -11.02 -5.02 -18.58
N PHE A 279 -9.80 -4.77 -18.11
CA PHE A 279 -9.28 -3.43 -17.90
C PHE A 279 -7.79 -3.39 -18.19
N VAL A 280 -7.27 -2.22 -18.56
CA VAL A 280 -5.84 -1.99 -18.74
C VAL A 280 -5.53 -0.52 -18.49
N THR A 281 -4.41 -0.27 -17.81
CA THR A 281 -3.87 1.08 -17.64
C THR A 281 -3.17 1.51 -18.91
N VAL A 282 -3.67 2.56 -19.56
CA VAL A 282 -3.15 3.05 -20.86
C VAL A 282 -2.15 4.20 -20.72
N ASN A 283 -2.03 4.76 -19.52
CA ASN A 283 -1.09 5.83 -19.19
C ASN A 283 -0.55 5.64 -17.76
N MET A 284 0.73 5.33 -17.61
CA MET A 284 1.32 5.04 -16.28
C MET A 284 1.58 6.30 -15.46
N ASP A 285 1.68 7.47 -16.10
CA ASP A 285 1.90 8.75 -15.41
C ASP A 285 0.60 9.25 -14.76
N THR A 286 -0.52 9.17 -15.49
CA THR A 286 -1.84 9.60 -14.97
C THR A 286 -2.55 8.49 -14.20
N GLY A 287 -2.20 7.22 -14.46
CA GLY A 287 -2.93 6.07 -13.95
C GLY A 287 -4.28 5.85 -14.65
N GLU A 288 -4.47 6.37 -15.86
CA GLU A 288 -5.72 6.21 -16.61
C GLU A 288 -5.95 4.73 -16.98
N THR A 289 -7.04 4.15 -16.46
CA THR A 289 -7.47 2.78 -16.74
C THR A 289 -8.72 2.75 -17.61
N VAL A 290 -8.66 1.97 -18.69
CA VAL A 290 -9.78 1.76 -19.61
C VAL A 290 -10.41 0.39 -19.37
N PHE A 291 -11.74 0.36 -19.27
CA PHE A 291 -12.54 -0.85 -19.06
C PHE A 291 -13.26 -1.25 -20.35
N SER A 292 -13.29 -2.54 -20.66
CA SER A 292 -13.88 -3.08 -21.90
C SER A 292 -14.70 -4.34 -21.67
N ASN A 293 -15.66 -4.59 -22.57
CA ASN A 293 -16.59 -5.72 -22.46
C ASN A 293 -16.10 -6.93 -23.24
N THR A 294 -15.33 -6.71 -24.32
CA THR A 294 -14.87 -7.77 -25.22
C THR A 294 -13.34 -7.85 -25.24
N TYR A 295 -12.83 -9.03 -25.59
CA TYR A 295 -11.39 -9.23 -25.72
C TYR A 295 -10.81 -8.40 -26.87
N GLU A 296 -11.55 -8.24 -27.96
CA GLU A 296 -11.13 -7.45 -29.13
C GLU A 296 -10.99 -5.96 -28.80
N GLU A 297 -11.88 -5.41 -27.96
CA GLU A 297 -11.72 -4.05 -27.43
C GLU A 297 -10.50 -3.96 -26.52
N HIS A 298 -10.36 -4.91 -25.59
CA HIS A 298 -9.23 -4.94 -24.66
C HIS A 298 -7.88 -4.95 -25.40
N GLN A 299 -7.72 -5.77 -26.44
CA GLN A 299 -6.49 -5.85 -27.22
C GLN A 299 -6.09 -4.53 -27.88
N LYS A 300 -7.07 -3.68 -28.26
CA LYS A 300 -6.78 -2.33 -28.78
C LYS A 300 -6.16 -1.44 -27.69
N TYR A 301 -6.69 -1.50 -26.48
CA TYR A 301 -6.16 -0.73 -25.35
C TYR A 301 -4.83 -1.29 -24.84
N VAL A 302 -4.59 -2.61 -24.94
CA VAL A 302 -3.28 -3.21 -24.71
C VAL A 302 -2.26 -2.68 -25.71
N ALA A 303 -2.60 -2.63 -27.01
CA ALA A 303 -1.71 -2.04 -28.02
C ALA A 303 -1.40 -0.57 -27.72
N GLN A 304 -2.39 0.22 -27.30
CA GLN A 304 -2.20 1.60 -26.88
C GLN A 304 -1.23 1.70 -25.68
N MET A 305 -1.39 0.86 -24.66
CA MET A 305 -0.47 0.81 -23.51
C MET A 305 0.96 0.46 -23.95
N GLN A 306 1.13 -0.52 -24.85
CA GLN A 306 2.44 -0.92 -25.36
C GLN A 306 3.13 0.19 -26.17
N GLU A 307 2.37 0.94 -26.98
CA GLU A 307 2.89 2.13 -27.68
C GLU A 307 3.31 3.22 -26.70
N TRP A 308 2.52 3.45 -25.64
CA TRP A 308 2.84 4.40 -24.59
C TRP A 308 4.14 4.03 -23.87
N CYS A 309 4.30 2.75 -23.49
CA CYS A 309 5.51 2.24 -22.84
C CYS A 309 6.77 2.39 -23.71
N LYS A 310 6.67 2.12 -25.02
CA LYS A 310 7.80 2.32 -25.96
C LYS A 310 8.24 3.78 -26.02
N ALA A 311 7.31 4.72 -25.87
CA ALA A 311 7.61 6.15 -25.85
C ALA A 311 8.18 6.64 -24.50
N HIS A 312 7.98 5.88 -23.41
CA HIS A 312 8.37 6.24 -22.04
C HIS A 312 9.09 5.08 -21.33
N PRO A 313 10.33 4.72 -21.75
CA PRO A 313 11.01 3.51 -21.28
C PRO A 313 11.37 3.50 -19.79
N ASP A 314 11.37 4.66 -19.12
CA ASP A 314 11.72 4.80 -17.70
C ASP A 314 10.50 4.93 -16.78
N SER A 315 9.26 4.80 -17.30
CA SER A 315 8.02 5.03 -16.56
C SER A 315 7.44 3.79 -15.86
N GLY A 316 8.27 2.77 -15.61
CA GLY A 316 7.86 1.55 -14.91
C GLY A 316 7.08 0.55 -15.76
N CYS A 317 7.20 0.68 -17.08
CA CYS A 317 7.08 -0.46 -17.98
C CYS A 317 8.37 -1.30 -17.90
#